data_AF-A0A919WV67-F1
#
_entry.id   AF-A0A919WV67-F1
#
_cell.length_a   1.000
_cell.length_b   1.000
_cell.length_c   1.000
_cell.angle_alpha   90.00
_cell.angle_beta   90.00
_cell.angle_gamma   90.00
#
_symmetry.space_group_name_H-M   'P 1'
#
loop_
_entity.id
_entity.type
_entity.pdbx_description
1 polymer ?
#
loop_
_entity_poly.entity_id
_entity_poly.type
_entity_poly.pdbx_seq_one_letter_code
_entity_poly.pdbx_strand_id
1 'polypeptide(L)'
;MAEVLNPKTAIFFLAFLPQFVHPEKGSAIVQFLLLGLIFVIMSCLYTTLIAISVRPIGRLMKRTAKLGQWSGKFAGLIYIWLGVKVAFQQR
;
A
#
# COMPACT_ATOMS: atom_id res chain seq x y z
N MET A 1 -8.46 -4.87 -8.53
CA MET A 1 -9.13 -4.31 -9.72
C MET A 1 -9.64 -2.88 -9.50
N ALA A 2 -10.09 -2.49 -8.30
CA ALA A 2 -10.55 -1.12 -8.03
C ALA A 2 -9.48 -0.01 -8.19
N GLU A 3 -8.18 -0.34 -8.07
CA GLU A 3 -7.10 0.65 -8.25
C GLU A 3 -6.79 1.00 -9.71
N VAL A 4 -7.31 0.24 -10.69
CA VAL A 4 -7.03 0.47 -12.12
C VAL A 4 -7.57 1.83 -12.59
N LEU A 5 -8.68 2.29 -12.00
CA LEU A 5 -9.24 3.63 -12.24
C LEU A 5 -8.83 4.66 -11.18
N ASN A 6 -7.92 4.33 -10.26
CA ASN A 6 -7.44 5.32 -9.31
C ASN A 6 -6.49 6.27 -10.06
N PRO A 7 -6.88 7.54 -10.28
CA PRO A 7 -6.07 8.47 -11.07
C PRO A 7 -4.70 8.69 -10.43
N LYS A 8 -4.59 8.55 -9.10
CA LYS A 8 -3.30 8.63 -8.40
C LYS A 8 -2.36 7.50 -8.82
N THR A 9 -2.87 6.28 -8.90
CA THR A 9 -2.09 5.10 -9.32
C THR A 9 -1.68 5.24 -10.79
N ALA A 10 -2.59 5.66 -11.65
CA ALA A 10 -2.29 5.88 -13.07
C ALA A 10 -1.23 6.98 -13.27
N ILE A 11 -1.35 8.11 -12.59
CA ILE A 11 -0.37 9.21 -12.64
C ILE A 11 1.00 8.75 -12.14
N PHE A 12 1.07 7.96 -11.06
CA PHE A 12 2.32 7.38 -10.59
C PHE A 12 2.98 6.54 -11.69
N PHE A 13 2.25 5.60 -12.29
CA PHE A 13 2.82 4.77 -13.36
C PHE A 13 3.26 5.60 -14.57
N LEU A 14 2.50 6.61 -14.98
CA LEU A 14 2.89 7.50 -16.08
C LEU A 14 4.08 8.40 -15.74
N ALA A 15 4.30 8.75 -14.47
CA ALA A 15 5.46 9.54 -14.06
C ALA A 15 6.74 8.70 -14.00
N PHE A 16 6.64 7.43 -13.56
CA PHE A 16 7.80 6.58 -13.29
C PHE A 16 8.12 5.59 -14.42
N LEU A 17 7.13 4.91 -15.03
CA LEU A 17 7.39 3.88 -16.03
C LEU A 17 8.10 4.42 -17.30
N PRO A 18 7.75 5.58 -17.88
CA PRO A 18 8.41 6.06 -19.09
C PRO A 18 9.91 6.30 -18.92
N GLN A 19 10.37 6.59 -17.69
CA GLN A 19 11.79 6.80 -17.38
C GLN A 19 12.62 5.53 -17.58
N PHE A 20 11.99 4.35 -17.54
CA PHE A 20 12.63 3.05 -17.72
C PHE A 20 12.42 2.48 -19.14
N VAL A 21 11.67 3.17 -19.99
CA VAL A 21 11.42 2.76 -21.38
C VAL A 21 12.43 3.45 -22.29
N HIS A 22 13.03 2.69 -23.18
CA HIS A 22 14.05 3.16 -24.12
C HIS A 22 13.54 2.88 -25.54
N PRO A 23 12.87 3.86 -26.18
CA PRO A 23 12.26 3.70 -27.50
C PRO A 23 13.27 3.28 -28.58
N GLU A 24 14.53 3.69 -28.45
CA GLU A 24 15.64 3.35 -29.34
C GLU A 24 16.04 1.86 -29.30
N LYS A 25 15.60 1.10 -28.29
CA LYS A 25 15.92 -0.32 -28.11
C LYS A 25 14.78 -1.27 -28.51
N GLY A 26 13.67 -0.77 -29.05
CA GLY A 26 12.55 -1.59 -29.52
C GLY A 26 11.17 -0.99 -29.23
N SER A 27 10.12 -1.80 -29.36
CA SER A 27 8.75 -1.33 -29.13
C SER A 27 8.51 -0.90 -27.67
N ALA A 28 8.25 0.40 -27.47
CA ALA A 28 7.93 0.97 -26.17
C ALA A 28 6.73 0.27 -25.51
N ILE A 29 5.72 -0.13 -26.28
CA ILE A 29 4.51 -0.83 -25.78
C ILE A 29 4.89 -2.15 -25.11
N VAL A 30 5.79 -2.93 -25.72
CA VAL A 30 6.23 -4.20 -25.17
C VAL A 30 7.02 -3.99 -23.88
N GLN A 31 7.88 -2.97 -23.84
CA GLN A 31 8.62 -2.61 -22.63
C GLN A 31 7.67 -2.19 -21.49
N PHE A 32 6.64 -1.39 -21.78
CA PHE A 32 5.62 -1.02 -20.79
C PHE A 32 4.86 -2.24 -20.25
N LEU A 33 4.44 -3.17 -21.13
CA LEU A 33 3.75 -4.39 -20.71
C LEU A 33 4.63 -5.28 -19.83
N LEU A 34 5.90 -5.46 -20.20
CA LEU A 34 6.86 -6.23 -19.38
C LEU A 34 7.08 -5.58 -18.02
N LEU A 35 7.29 -4.27 -17.98
CA LEU A 35 7.54 -3.53 -16.75
C LEU A 35 6.32 -3.54 -15.83
N GLY A 36 5.12 -3.41 -16.40
CA GLY A 36 3.86 -3.58 -15.69
C GLY A 36 3.68 -4.99 -15.11
N LEU A 37 4.02 -6.03 -15.87
CA LEU A 37 3.96 -7.41 -15.40
C LEU A 37 4.92 -7.66 -14.23
N ILE A 38 6.16 -7.18 -14.32
CA ILE A 38 7.15 -7.25 -13.24
C ILE A 38 6.61 -6.57 -11.99
N PHE A 39 6.04 -5.38 -12.13
CA PHE A 39 5.45 -4.65 -11.00
C PHE A 39 4.32 -5.45 -10.33
N VAL A 40 3.41 -6.03 -11.11
CA VAL A 40 2.29 -6.83 -10.58
C VAL A 40 2.79 -8.06 -9.82
N ILE A 41 3.80 -8.76 -10.36
CA ILE A 41 4.40 -9.92 -9.70
C ILE A 41 5.06 -9.51 -8.38
N MET A 42 5.86 -8.44 -8.39
CA MET A 42 6.49 -7.89 -7.18
C MET A 42 5.47 -7.47 -6.13
N SER A 43 4.41 -6.77 -6.54
CA SER A 43 3.34 -6.34 -5.64
C SER A 43 2.58 -7.52 -5.03
N CYS A 44 2.31 -8.56 -5.83
CA CYS A 44 1.69 -9.79 -5.36
C CYS A 44 2.58 -10.52 -4.35
N LEU A 45 3.88 -10.66 -4.66
CA LEU A 45 4.87 -11.27 -3.78
C LEU A 45 4.96 -10.50 -2.45
N TYR A 46 5.11 -9.18 -2.52
CA TYR A 46 5.22 -8.30 -1.35
C TYR A 46 3.98 -8.37 -0.47
N THR A 47 2.80 -8.24 -1.05
CA THR A 47 1.53 -8.31 -0.32
C THR A 47 1.33 -9.69 0.29
N THR A 48 1.67 -10.76 -0.43
CA THR A 48 1.57 -12.14 0.08
C THR A 48 2.54 -12.36 1.23
N LEU A 49 3.78 -11.89 1.11
CA LEU A 49 4.79 -11.97 2.16
C LEU A 49 4.29 -11.30 3.44
N ILE A 50 3.80 -10.06 3.34
CA ILE A 50 3.21 -9.33 4.47
C ILE A 50 2.02 -10.10 5.04
N ALA A 51 1.10 -10.55 4.18
CA ALA A 51 -0.09 -11.28 4.62
C ALA A 51 0.28 -12.55 5.39
N ILE A 52 1.32 -13.27 4.97
CA ILE A 52 1.82 -14.46 5.67
C ILE A 52 2.53 -14.07 6.98
N SER A 53 3.36 -13.03 6.97
CA SER A 53 4.08 -12.55 8.15
C SER A 53 3.15 -12.06 9.27
N VAL A 54 1.97 -11.56 8.94
CA VAL A 54 0.96 -11.13 9.92
C VAL A 54 0.19 -12.31 10.55
N ARG A 55 0.16 -13.49 9.90
CA ARG A 55 -0.53 -14.70 10.44
C ARG A 55 -0.03 -15.15 11.82
N PRO A 56 1.30 -15.29 12.09
CA PRO A 56 1.79 -15.66 13.40
C PRO A 56 1.56 -14.55 14.44
N ILE A 57 1.68 -13.28 14.05
CA ILE A 57 1.40 -12.12 14.90
C ILE A 57 -0.07 -12.14 15.35
N GLY A 58 -1.00 -12.38 14.43
CA GLY A 58 -2.42 -12.50 14.72
C GLY A 58 -2.75 -13.67 15.67
N ARG A 59 -2.05 -14.80 15.57
CA ARG A 59 -2.23 -15.92 16.52
C ARG A 59 -1.68 -15.59 17.91
N LEU A 60 -0.52 -14.96 18.01
CA LEU A 60 0.07 -14.53 19.27
C LEU A 60 -0.82 -13.48 19.97
N MET A 61 -1.37 -12.56 19.19
CA MET A 61 -2.29 -11.52 19.65
C MET A 61 -3.64 -12.08 20.11
N LYS A 62 -4.18 -13.12 19.45
CA LYS A 62 -5.38 -13.84 19.94
C LYS A 62 -5.13 -14.61 21.24
N ARG A 63 -3.91 -15.08 21.47
CA ARG A 63 -3.53 -15.78 22.72
C ARG A 63 -3.50 -14.84 23.93
N THR A 64 -3.40 -13.53 23.70
CA THR A 64 -3.45 -12.49 24.73
C THR A 64 -4.66 -11.59 24.49
N ALA A 65 -5.83 -11.98 25.03
CA ALA A 65 -7.09 -11.23 24.91
C ALA A 65 -6.98 -9.74 25.32
N LYS A 66 -5.98 -9.36 26.13
CA LYS A 66 -5.68 -7.97 26.50
C LYS A 66 -5.07 -7.14 25.37
N LEU A 67 -4.27 -7.74 24.48
CA LEU A 67 -3.61 -7.03 23.37
C LEU A 67 -4.61 -6.63 22.28
N GLY A 68 -5.58 -7.51 21.96
CA GLY A 68 -6.66 -7.16 21.03
C GLY A 68 -7.51 -5.96 21.48
N GLN A 69 -7.75 -5.83 22.80
CA GLN A 69 -8.43 -4.66 23.37
C GLN A 69 -7.56 -3.40 23.36
N TRP A 70 -6.23 -3.56 23.47
CA TRP A 70 -5.28 -2.45 23.41
C TRP A 70 -5.14 -1.87 22.00
N SER A 71 -5.17 -2.70 20.96
CA SER A 71 -5.16 -2.24 19.56
C SER A 71 -6.33 -1.30 19.25
N GLY A 72 -7.53 -1.64 19.73
CA GLY A 72 -8.72 -0.79 19.57
C GLY A 72 -8.60 0.52 20.35
N LYS A 73 -8.05 0.49 21.56
CA LYS A 73 -7.79 1.70 22.38
C LYS A 73 -6.77 2.62 21.74
N PHE A 74 -5.69 2.08 21.15
CA PHE A 74 -4.69 2.87 20.43
C PHE A 74 -5.28 3.56 19.20
N ALA A 75 -6.05 2.85 18.39
CA ALA A 75 -6.72 3.44 17.24
C ALA A 75 -7.67 4.58 17.68
N GLY A 76 -8.45 4.37 18.74
CA GLY A 76 -9.31 5.40 19.33
C GLY A 76 -8.51 6.62 19.83
N LEU A 77 -7.38 6.40 20.50
CA LEU A 77 -6.48 7.46 20.97
C LEU A 77 -5.91 8.29 19.81
N ILE A 78 -5.52 7.63 18.72
CA ILE A 78 -5.04 8.30 17.51
C ILE A 78 -6.15 9.16 16.89
N TYR A 79 -7.39 8.65 16.79
CA TYR A 79 -8.51 9.42 16.27
C TYR A 79 -8.89 10.62 17.16
N ILE A 80 -8.86 10.45 18.48
CA ILE A 80 -9.09 11.56 19.42
C ILE A 80 -7.99 12.61 19.25
N TRP A 81 -6.73 12.20 19.20
CA TRP A 81 -5.60 13.11 18.99
C TRP A 81 -5.70 13.85 17.65
N LEU A 82 -6.05 13.16 16.57
CA LEU A 82 -6.28 13.77 15.26
C LEU A 82 -7.45 14.76 15.29
N GLY A 83 -8.56 14.42 15.96
CA GLY A 83 -9.71 15.31 16.12
C GLY A 83 -9.37 16.58 16.90
N VAL A 84 -8.61 16.44 18.00
CA VAL A 84 -8.07 17.57 18.76
C VAL A 84 -7.16 18.41 17.88
N LYS A 85 -6.20 17.78 17.17
CA LYS A 85 -5.30 18.49 16.27
C LYS A 85 -6.08 19.31 15.25
N VAL A 86 -7.08 18.73 14.58
CA VAL A 86 -7.91 19.43 13.58
C VAL A 86 -8.72 20.57 14.20
N ALA A 87 -9.30 20.36 15.38
CA ALA A 87 -10.03 21.40 16.10
C ALA A 87 -9.14 22.61 16.45
N PHE A 88 -7.87 22.36 16.80
CA PHE A 88 -6.88 23.42 17.04
C PHE A 88 -6.18 23.91 15.77
N GLN A 89 -6.28 23.18 14.64
CA GLN A 89 -5.73 23.58 13.34
C GLN A 89 -6.64 24.57 12.59
N GLN A 90 -7.77 24.97 13.19
CA GLN A 90 -8.53 26.15 12.79
C GLN A 90 -7.85 27.41 13.35
N ARG A 91 -6.74 27.81 12.74
CA ARG A 91 -6.26 29.20 12.65
C ARG A 91 -5.42 29.38 11.40
#